data_AF-A0A349KXW1-F1
#
_entry.id   AF-A0A349KXW1-F1
#
_cell.length_a   1.000
_cell.length_b   1.000
_cell.length_c   1.000
_cell.angle_alpha   90.00
_cell.angle_beta   90.00
_cell.angle_gamma   90.00
#
_symmetry.space_group_name_H-M   'P 1'
#
loop_
_entity.id
_entity.type
_entity.pdbx_description
1 polymer ?
#
loop_
_entity_poly.entity_id
_entity_poly.type
_entity_poly.pdbx_seq_one_letter_code
_entity_poly.pdbx_strand_id
1 'polypeptide(L)'
;MKNFFRIASGTVAVVLFASSSAAMADTALYVSSDYANAVHPEQNAWCSTCGDGQIIGDRFTLSLASTVKSTDFAIQSDYGSNWNIHIGIYSAGLQQIAVNTFAPGSYALSPLDNNVSMVHVNLPSLSLGAGTYYMSWYDDYAMGVPGYTAGGSSSEFNFKAGLPIGGYGAAFRVGGSVSAVPEPESYAMLLAGLGLLGCLARRTARSRV
;
A
#
# COMPACT_ATOMS: atom_id res chain seq x y z
N MET A 1 -24.25 74.68 3.14
CA MET A 1 -22.94 74.35 3.72
C MET A 1 -23.04 73.02 4.47
N LYS A 2 -22.11 72.11 4.19
CA LYS A 2 -21.73 70.90 4.95
C LYS A 2 -22.61 69.65 4.82
N ASN A 3 -22.19 68.84 3.84
CA ASN A 3 -22.25 67.37 3.80
C ASN A 3 -21.94 66.75 5.17
N PHE A 4 -22.63 65.66 5.53
CA PHE A 4 -21.97 64.55 6.23
C PHE A 4 -22.55 63.19 5.79
N PHE A 5 -21.59 62.29 5.62
CA PHE A 5 -21.57 61.10 4.79
C PHE A 5 -22.15 59.90 5.56
N ARG A 6 -23.03 59.12 4.92
CA ARG A 6 -23.54 57.84 5.43
C ARG A 6 -22.43 56.78 5.29
N ILE A 7 -22.04 56.13 6.38
CA ILE A 7 -21.24 54.89 6.35
C ILE A 7 -22.13 53.79 6.93
N ALA A 8 -22.67 52.95 6.05
CA ALA A 8 -23.33 51.71 6.43
C ALA A 8 -22.25 50.63 6.58
N SER A 9 -22.00 50.20 7.82
CA SER A 9 -21.12 49.07 8.13
C SER A 9 -21.75 47.77 7.64
N GLY A 10 -21.28 47.28 6.49
CA GLY A 10 -21.60 45.94 6.00
C GLY A 10 -20.69 44.91 6.68
N THR A 11 -21.24 44.16 7.62
CA THR A 11 -20.57 43.01 8.24
C THR A 11 -20.45 41.90 7.20
N VAL A 12 -19.26 41.68 6.66
CA VAL A 12 -18.95 40.55 5.79
C VAL A 12 -18.70 39.32 6.67
N ALA A 13 -19.65 38.39 6.69
CA ALA A 13 -19.47 37.09 7.32
C ALA A 13 -18.59 36.21 6.43
N VAL A 14 -17.33 36.02 6.83
CA VAL A 14 -16.43 35.05 6.20
C VAL A 14 -16.80 33.67 6.72
N VAL A 15 -17.46 32.87 5.88
CA VAL A 15 -17.69 31.44 6.16
C VAL A 15 -16.38 30.71 5.89
N LEU A 16 -15.66 30.38 6.96
CA LEU A 16 -14.54 29.45 6.93
C LEU A 16 -15.10 28.04 6.71
N PHE A 17 -15.07 27.55 5.47
CA PHE A 17 -15.23 26.13 5.21
C PHE A 17 -13.99 25.42 5.73
N ALA A 18 -14.08 24.87 6.94
CA ALA A 18 -13.17 23.83 7.39
C ALA A 18 -13.37 22.62 6.47
N SER A 19 -12.47 22.45 5.50
CA SER A 19 -12.36 21.19 4.78
C SER A 19 -11.77 20.18 5.77
N SER A 20 -12.65 19.43 6.43
CA SER A 20 -12.23 18.19 7.06
C SER A 20 -11.74 17.29 5.93
N SER A 21 -10.42 17.16 5.80
CA SER A 21 -9.83 16.12 4.98
C SER A 21 -10.26 14.79 5.57
N ALA A 22 -11.32 14.20 5.02
CA ALA A 22 -11.60 12.79 5.24
C ALA A 22 -10.35 12.05 4.73
N ALA A 23 -9.58 11.47 5.65
CA ALA A 23 -8.53 10.54 5.30
C ALA A 23 -9.22 9.40 4.55
N MET A 24 -9.13 9.41 3.22
CA MET A 24 -9.54 8.29 2.39
C MET A 24 -8.70 7.11 2.85
N ALA A 25 -9.33 6.09 3.45
CA ALA A 25 -8.65 4.87 3.80
C ALA A 25 -7.96 4.31 2.55
N ASP A 26 -6.70 3.94 2.71
CA ASP A 26 -5.86 3.47 1.61
C ASP A 26 -6.47 2.21 0.97
N THR A 27 -6.52 2.15 -0.37
CA THR A 27 -7.08 0.98 -1.06
C THR A 27 -6.13 -0.19 -0.90
N ALA A 28 -6.64 -1.39 -0.59
CA ALA A 28 -5.80 -2.58 -0.53
C ALA A 28 -5.27 -2.92 -1.94
N LEU A 29 -3.97 -2.80 -2.14
CA LEU A 29 -3.29 -3.21 -3.38
C LEU A 29 -2.98 -4.70 -3.37
N TYR A 30 -2.65 -5.24 -2.19
CA TYR A 30 -2.39 -6.65 -1.98
C TYR A 30 -2.77 -7.04 -0.55
N VAL A 31 -3.33 -8.23 -0.37
CA VAL A 31 -3.60 -8.83 0.95
C VAL A 31 -3.12 -10.27 0.88
N SER A 32 -2.22 -10.65 1.79
CA SER A 32 -1.81 -12.04 1.93
C SER A 32 -3.00 -12.91 2.36
N SER A 33 -3.00 -14.16 1.93
CA SER A 33 -3.89 -15.23 2.41
C SER A 33 -3.88 -15.39 3.93
N ASP A 34 -2.74 -15.09 4.54
CA ASP A 34 -2.49 -15.26 5.97
C ASP A 34 -2.99 -14.07 6.79
N TYR A 35 -3.27 -12.92 6.15
CA TYR A 35 -3.76 -11.71 6.81
C TYR A 35 -5.06 -11.94 7.60
N ALA A 36 -6.00 -12.69 7.02
CA ALA A 36 -7.27 -13.02 7.68
C ALA A 36 -7.10 -14.00 8.86
N ASN A 37 -5.99 -14.74 8.89
CA ASN A 37 -5.65 -15.73 9.90
C ASN A 37 -4.53 -15.25 10.84
N ALA A 38 -4.28 -13.94 10.92
CA ALA A 38 -3.18 -13.37 11.70
C ALA A 38 -3.21 -13.80 13.18
N VAL A 39 -4.40 -14.10 13.72
CA VAL A 39 -4.61 -14.61 15.09
C VAL A 39 -4.20 -16.07 15.30
N HIS A 40 -3.90 -16.83 14.25
CA HIS A 40 -3.56 -18.26 14.34
C HIS A 40 -2.20 -18.54 13.69
N PRO A 41 -1.09 -18.06 14.28
CA PRO A 41 0.23 -18.40 13.78
C PRO A 41 0.52 -19.89 13.98
N GLU A 42 1.05 -20.53 12.94
CA GLU A 42 1.52 -21.92 12.94
C GLU A 42 2.93 -22.03 13.51
N GLN A 43 3.70 -20.96 13.39
CA GLN A 43 5.04 -20.83 13.97
C GLN A 43 5.13 -19.53 14.75
N ASN A 44 5.68 -19.64 15.97
CA ASN A 44 5.65 -18.58 16.98
C ASN A 44 6.22 -17.25 16.47
N ALA A 45 7.53 -17.19 16.28
CA ALA A 45 8.17 -16.12 15.54
C ALA A 45 9.55 -16.54 15.09
N TRP A 46 9.96 -16.04 13.93
CA TRP A 46 11.37 -15.89 13.64
C TRP A 46 11.81 -14.50 14.03
N CYS A 47 12.99 -14.46 14.62
CA CYS A 47 13.58 -13.23 15.06
C CYS A 47 14.31 -12.56 13.88
N SER A 48 13.88 -11.35 13.53
CA SER A 48 14.68 -10.50 12.66
C SER A 48 15.97 -10.11 13.38
N THR A 49 17.10 -10.10 12.66
CA THR A 49 18.43 -9.68 13.17
C THR A 49 19.04 -10.46 14.35
N CYS A 50 18.45 -11.57 14.81
CA CYS A 50 19.03 -12.45 15.84
C CYS A 50 20.34 -13.14 15.41
N GLY A 51 21.48 -12.45 15.57
CA GLY A 51 22.84 -13.02 15.47
C GLY A 51 23.32 -13.36 14.05
N ASP A 52 22.41 -13.76 13.16
CA ASP A 52 22.71 -14.13 11.77
C ASP A 52 22.35 -13.01 10.77
N GLY A 53 21.81 -11.89 11.28
CA GLY A 53 21.42 -10.74 10.48
C GLY A 53 20.34 -11.05 9.45
N GLN A 54 19.41 -11.94 9.80
CA GLN A 54 18.28 -12.36 8.98
C GLN A 54 17.28 -11.20 8.82
N ILE A 55 16.78 -11.04 7.60
CA ILE A 55 15.70 -10.11 7.28
C ILE A 55 14.51 -10.95 6.84
N ILE A 56 13.39 -10.75 7.51
CA ILE A 56 12.16 -11.48 7.26
C ILE A 56 11.30 -10.71 6.26
N GLY A 57 10.67 -11.41 5.33
CA GLY A 57 9.62 -10.82 4.54
C GLY A 57 8.92 -11.80 3.64
N ASP A 58 8.07 -11.27 2.78
CA ASP A 58 7.23 -12.07 1.90
C ASP A 58 6.94 -11.34 0.58
N ARG A 59 6.38 -12.06 -0.37
CA ARG A 59 6.16 -11.64 -1.74
C ARG A 59 4.76 -11.05 -1.92
N PHE A 60 4.67 -9.94 -2.64
CA PHE A 60 3.41 -9.40 -3.12
C PHE A 60 3.46 -9.15 -4.63
N THR A 61 2.30 -9.21 -5.28
CA THR A 61 2.18 -8.95 -6.71
C THR A 61 1.17 -7.85 -6.95
N LEU A 62 1.57 -6.86 -7.74
CA LEU A 62 0.72 -5.78 -8.23
C LEU A 62 0.25 -6.12 -9.64
N SER A 63 -1.06 -6.17 -9.85
CA SER A 63 -1.65 -6.42 -11.17
C SER A 63 -1.53 -5.23 -12.12
N LEU A 64 -1.38 -4.02 -11.57
CA LEU A 64 -1.28 -2.76 -12.29
C LEU A 64 -0.22 -1.87 -11.64
N ALA A 65 0.31 -0.91 -12.40
CA ALA A 65 1.18 0.11 -11.85
C ALA A 65 0.45 0.86 -10.73
N SER A 66 1.06 0.97 -9.57
CA SER A 66 0.42 1.45 -8.34
C SER A 66 1.39 2.27 -7.50
N THR A 67 0.86 3.16 -6.68
CA THR A 67 1.60 3.89 -5.66
C THR A 67 1.32 3.26 -4.31
N VAL A 68 2.34 2.64 -3.73
CA VAL A 68 2.31 2.08 -2.37
C VAL A 68 2.40 3.22 -1.35
N LYS A 69 1.53 3.21 -0.35
CA LYS A 69 1.42 4.26 0.66
C LYS A 69 1.31 3.75 2.09
N SER A 70 0.98 2.48 2.29
CA SER A 70 0.93 1.89 3.62
C SER A 70 1.20 0.39 3.60
N THR A 71 1.50 -0.15 4.76
CA THR A 71 1.52 -1.60 4.96
C THR A 71 1.01 -1.94 6.36
N ASP A 72 0.28 -3.06 6.43
CA ASP A 72 -0.07 -3.73 7.66
C ASP A 72 0.72 -5.05 7.71
N PHE A 73 1.32 -5.41 8.84
CA PHE A 73 1.99 -6.72 9.01
C PHE A 73 1.95 -7.20 10.45
N ALA A 74 1.90 -8.52 10.63
CA ALA A 74 1.87 -9.15 11.95
C ALA A 74 3.26 -9.28 12.56
N ILE A 75 3.35 -8.98 13.85
CA ILE A 75 4.51 -9.26 14.71
C ILE A 75 4.05 -10.00 15.96
N GLN A 76 4.98 -10.66 16.65
CA GLN A 76 4.71 -11.22 17.97
C GLN A 76 4.71 -10.09 19.01
N SER A 77 3.66 -9.99 19.83
CA SER A 77 3.50 -8.88 20.78
C SER A 77 4.62 -8.83 21.83
N ASP A 78 5.02 -9.99 22.34
CA ASP A 78 6.10 -10.11 23.35
C ASP A 78 7.50 -9.82 22.79
N TYR A 79 7.67 -9.97 21.47
CA TYR A 79 8.91 -9.65 20.75
C TYR A 79 8.73 -8.43 19.85
N GLY A 80 7.75 -7.58 20.19
CA GLY A 80 7.34 -6.47 19.35
C GLY A 80 8.37 -5.36 19.25
N SER A 81 8.26 -4.52 18.22
CA SER A 81 9.17 -3.40 18.02
C SER A 81 8.88 -2.27 19.03
N ASN A 82 9.67 -2.20 20.11
CA ASN A 82 9.86 -0.96 20.86
C ASN A 82 10.96 -0.08 20.24
N TRP A 83 11.36 -0.44 19.03
CA TRP A 83 12.53 0.07 18.32
C TRP A 83 12.15 0.56 16.94
N ASN A 84 13.14 1.06 16.22
CA ASN A 84 12.97 1.43 14.83
C ASN A 84 12.59 0.19 14.01
N ILE A 85 11.46 0.27 13.31
CA ILE A 85 11.08 -0.74 12.31
C ILE A 85 11.67 -0.32 10.98
N HIS A 86 12.38 -1.24 10.34
CA HIS A 86 12.84 -1.11 8.96
C HIS A 86 11.90 -1.88 8.04
N ILE A 87 11.42 -1.19 7.01
CA ILE A 87 10.59 -1.78 5.95
C ILE A 87 11.33 -1.65 4.65
N GLY A 88 11.70 -2.80 4.09
CA GLY A 88 12.39 -2.91 2.80
C GLY A 88 11.43 -3.35 1.70
N ILE A 89 11.60 -2.80 0.51
CA ILE A 89 10.92 -3.24 -0.72
C ILE A 89 11.99 -3.60 -1.73
N TYR A 90 11.87 -4.79 -2.31
CA TYR A 90 12.82 -5.36 -3.26
C TYR A 90 12.12 -5.77 -4.54
N SER A 91 12.85 -5.74 -5.65
CA SER A 91 12.39 -6.31 -6.92
C SER A 91 12.33 -7.83 -6.86
N ALA A 92 11.71 -8.46 -7.86
CA ALA A 92 11.74 -9.91 -8.02
C ALA A 92 13.16 -10.51 -8.07
N GLY A 93 14.16 -9.73 -8.51
CA GLY A 93 15.58 -10.11 -8.51
C GLY A 93 16.31 -9.80 -7.19
N LEU A 94 15.56 -9.58 -6.10
CA LEU A 94 16.05 -9.22 -4.77
C LEU A 94 16.93 -7.97 -4.73
N GLN A 95 16.79 -7.08 -5.72
CA GLN A 95 17.46 -5.78 -5.71
C GLN A 95 16.66 -4.82 -4.85
N GLN A 96 17.32 -4.17 -3.89
CA GLN A 96 16.68 -3.20 -3.02
C GLN A 96 16.17 -2.00 -3.83
N ILE A 97 14.88 -1.71 -3.70
CA ILE A 97 14.22 -0.55 -4.32
C ILE A 97 14.12 0.59 -3.30
N ALA A 98 13.66 0.28 -2.10
CA ALA A 98 13.50 1.24 -1.02
C ALA A 98 13.67 0.56 0.34
N VAL A 99 14.24 1.27 1.30
CA VAL A 99 14.21 0.90 2.72
C VAL A 99 13.88 2.15 3.52
N ASN A 100 12.84 2.07 4.34
CA ASN A 100 12.40 3.15 5.20
C ASN A 100 12.50 2.71 6.66
N THR A 101 12.87 3.65 7.52
CA THR A 101 13.01 3.42 8.96
C THR A 101 11.97 4.23 9.71
N PHE A 102 11.22 3.57 10.59
CA PHE A 102 10.08 4.12 11.31
C PHE A 102 10.36 4.07 12.80
N ALA A 103 10.50 5.25 13.41
CA ALA A 103 10.71 5.36 14.85
C ALA A 103 9.46 4.97 15.64
N PRO A 104 9.60 4.54 16.90
CA PRO A 104 8.47 4.32 17.80
C PRO A 104 7.52 5.53 17.81
N GLY A 105 6.22 5.26 17.68
CA GLY A 105 5.17 6.28 17.58
C GLY A 105 4.85 6.76 16.16
N SER A 106 5.64 6.38 15.14
CA SER A 106 5.31 6.60 13.72
C SER A 106 4.49 5.47 13.08
N TYR A 107 4.35 4.36 13.80
CA TYR A 107 3.51 3.22 13.47
C TYR A 107 2.48 2.99 14.57
N ALA A 108 1.36 2.36 14.22
CA ALA A 108 0.34 1.96 15.17
C ALA A 108 0.41 0.46 15.43
N LEU A 109 0.23 0.05 16.69
CA LEU A 109 0.10 -1.34 17.08
C LEU A 109 -1.36 -1.62 17.44
N SER A 110 -1.93 -2.64 16.82
CA SER A 110 -3.25 -3.17 17.15
C SER A 110 -3.08 -4.59 17.68
N PRO A 111 -3.13 -4.79 19.02
CA PRO A 111 -3.05 -6.12 19.60
C PRO A 111 -4.16 -7.01 19.07
N LEU A 112 -3.81 -8.27 18.80
CA LEU A 112 -4.69 -9.36 18.46
C LEU A 112 -4.56 -10.46 19.53
N ASP A 113 -5.27 -11.57 19.34
CA ASP A 113 -5.13 -12.76 20.18
C ASP A 113 -3.84 -13.54 19.89
N ASN A 114 -3.56 -14.55 20.72
CA ASN A 114 -2.43 -15.48 20.56
C ASN A 114 -1.06 -14.81 20.43
N ASN A 115 -0.83 -13.73 21.20
CA ASN A 115 0.44 -13.02 21.24
C ASN A 115 0.85 -12.43 19.88
N VAL A 116 -0.12 -12.00 19.07
CA VAL A 116 0.14 -11.29 17.81
C VAL A 116 -0.33 -9.85 17.92
N SER A 117 0.42 -8.94 17.30
CA SER A 117 0.02 -7.54 17.09
C SER A 117 0.11 -7.22 15.61
N MET A 118 -0.88 -6.50 15.09
CA MET A 118 -0.81 -5.94 13.74
C MET A 118 -0.14 -4.57 13.81
N VAL A 119 0.91 -4.38 13.02
CA VAL A 119 1.60 -3.10 12.85
C VAL A 119 1.02 -2.41 11.62
N HIS A 120 0.58 -1.17 11.76
CA HIS A 120 0.22 -0.31 10.64
C HIS A 120 1.26 0.80 10.46
N VAL A 121 1.76 0.96 9.23
CA VAL A 121 2.76 1.99 8.89
C VAL A 121 2.34 2.77 7.65
N ASN A 122 2.37 4.09 7.74
CA ASN A 122 2.28 4.98 6.58
C ASN A 122 3.66 5.09 5.92
N LEU A 123 3.76 4.64 4.67
CA LEU A 123 4.98 4.64 3.88
C LEU A 123 5.09 5.95 3.07
N PRO A 124 6.31 6.45 2.83
CA PRO A 124 6.54 7.42 1.77
C PRO A 124 5.98 6.87 0.45
N SER A 125 5.27 7.72 -0.31
CA SER A 125 4.64 7.28 -1.56
C SER A 125 5.67 6.73 -2.54
N LEU A 126 5.56 5.45 -2.87
CA LEU A 126 6.47 4.75 -3.79
C LEU A 126 5.69 4.23 -5.00
N SER A 127 6.03 4.72 -6.20
CA SER A 127 5.42 4.24 -7.44
C SER A 127 6.14 2.98 -7.92
N LEU A 128 5.37 1.91 -8.11
CA LEU A 128 5.83 0.62 -8.62
C LEU A 128 5.04 0.27 -9.87
N GLY A 129 5.71 -0.35 -10.86
CA GLY A 129 5.02 -0.95 -12.00
C GLY A 129 4.24 -2.20 -11.59
N ALA A 130 3.39 -2.70 -12.49
CA ALA A 130 2.83 -4.04 -12.34
C ALA A 130 3.96 -5.07 -12.26
N GLY A 131 3.83 -6.07 -11.40
CA GLY A 131 4.85 -7.09 -11.20
C GLY A 131 4.91 -7.61 -9.78
N THR A 132 5.92 -8.45 -9.55
CA THR A 132 6.17 -9.13 -8.28
C THR A 132 7.32 -8.46 -7.54
N TYR A 133 7.12 -8.27 -6.25
CA TYR A 133 8.04 -7.60 -5.33
C TYR A 133 8.09 -8.37 -4.02
N TYR A 134 9.09 -8.04 -3.22
CA TYR A 134 9.19 -8.53 -1.85
C TYR A 134 9.14 -7.35 -0.88
N MET A 135 8.49 -7.58 0.25
CA MET A 135 8.48 -6.64 1.36
C MET A 135 9.08 -7.32 2.58
N SER A 136 10.01 -6.64 3.24
CA SER A 136 10.64 -7.14 4.46
C SER A 136 10.35 -6.24 5.66
N TRP A 137 10.29 -6.84 6.83
CA TRP A 137 10.10 -6.16 8.11
C TRP A 137 11.14 -6.68 9.10
N TYR A 138 11.88 -5.78 9.71
CA TYR A 138 12.88 -6.11 10.73
C TYR A 138 13.12 -4.92 11.66
N ASP A 139 13.69 -5.17 12.83
CA ASP A 139 14.28 -4.14 13.69
C ASP A 139 15.77 -4.42 13.94
N ASP A 140 16.43 -3.52 14.65
CA ASP A 140 17.86 -3.63 15.00
C ASP A 140 18.14 -4.65 16.13
N TYR A 141 17.12 -5.29 16.70
CA TYR A 141 17.25 -6.07 17.93
C TYR A 141 16.80 -7.52 17.75
N ALA A 142 15.49 -7.75 17.76
CA ALA A 142 14.93 -9.08 17.80
C ALA A 142 13.43 -9.14 17.49
N MET A 143 12.94 -8.31 16.55
CA MET A 143 11.52 -8.31 16.22
C MET A 143 11.05 -9.70 15.78
N GLY A 144 10.05 -10.23 16.49
CA GLY A 144 9.45 -11.52 16.16
C GLY A 144 8.40 -11.37 15.06
N VAL A 145 8.59 -12.05 13.93
CA VAL A 145 7.58 -12.15 12.87
C VAL A 145 6.98 -13.56 12.87
N PRO A 146 5.68 -13.73 13.14
CA PRO A 146 5.02 -15.05 13.13
C PRO A 146 4.92 -15.67 11.74
N GLY A 147 4.80 -17.00 11.71
CA GLY A 147 4.64 -17.78 10.50
C GLY A 147 3.28 -18.43 10.35
N TYR A 148 2.78 -18.46 9.12
CA TYR A 148 1.44 -18.93 8.79
C TYR A 148 1.47 -19.90 7.60
N THR A 149 0.54 -20.84 7.50
CA THR A 149 0.48 -21.81 6.39
C THR A 149 -0.77 -21.65 5.52
N ALA A 150 -1.64 -20.68 5.81
CA ALA A 150 -2.91 -20.51 5.09
C ALA A 150 -2.69 -20.12 3.62
N GLY A 151 -1.55 -19.50 3.29
CA GLY A 151 -1.15 -19.20 1.91
C GLY A 151 -0.55 -20.33 1.09
N GLY A 152 -0.36 -21.51 1.68
CA GLY A 152 0.45 -22.55 1.06
C GLY A 152 1.94 -22.14 0.98
N SER A 153 2.80 -23.11 0.72
CA SER A 153 4.26 -23.06 0.90
C SER A 153 5.07 -22.09 0.01
N SER A 154 4.54 -20.92 -0.36
CA SER A 154 5.04 -20.07 -1.45
C SER A 154 5.60 -18.71 -1.03
N SER A 155 6.15 -18.66 0.17
CA SER A 155 6.61 -17.44 0.85
C SER A 155 8.08 -17.57 1.22
N GLU A 156 8.86 -16.62 0.70
CA GLU A 156 10.32 -16.60 0.78
C GLU A 156 10.75 -15.86 2.03
N PHE A 157 10.65 -16.59 3.14
CA PHE A 157 10.85 -16.09 4.48
C PHE A 157 12.34 -16.06 4.87
N ASN A 158 13.22 -15.39 4.09
CA ASN A 158 14.57 -14.96 4.51
C ASN A 158 15.34 -14.24 3.37
N PHE A 159 15.79 -13.00 3.55
CA PHE A 159 16.61 -12.32 2.53
C PHE A 159 18.12 -12.36 2.78
N LYS A 160 18.60 -12.86 3.93
CA LYS A 160 20.04 -12.75 4.29
C LYS A 160 20.75 -14.07 4.63
N ALA A 161 20.06 -15.20 4.59
CA ALA A 161 20.68 -16.53 4.74
C ALA A 161 20.68 -17.40 3.46
N GLY A 162 20.15 -16.91 2.33
CA GLY A 162 20.20 -17.63 1.05
C GLY A 162 19.43 -18.96 1.02
N LEU A 163 18.59 -19.22 2.03
CA LEU A 163 17.72 -20.39 2.09
C LEU A 163 16.29 -19.90 2.31
N PRO A 164 15.36 -20.15 1.38
CA PRO A 164 13.95 -20.01 1.70
C PRO A 164 13.63 -20.99 2.83
N ILE A 165 13.18 -20.47 3.98
CA ILE A 165 12.50 -21.30 4.98
C ILE A 165 11.13 -21.61 4.38
N GLY A 166 11.11 -22.55 3.43
CA GLY A 166 9.92 -22.89 2.66
C GLY A 166 8.83 -23.41 3.59
N GLY A 167 7.57 -23.04 3.30
CA GLY A 167 6.41 -23.59 3.99
C GLY A 167 5.54 -22.57 4.73
N TYR A 168 6.05 -21.38 5.02
CA TYR A 168 5.34 -20.41 5.87
C TYR A 168 5.35 -18.98 5.33
N GLY A 169 4.21 -18.32 5.34
CA GLY A 169 4.01 -16.93 4.92
C GLY A 169 3.90 -15.95 6.07
N ALA A 170 3.93 -14.67 5.73
CA ALA A 170 3.66 -13.57 6.65
C ALA A 170 2.21 -13.09 6.51
N ALA A 171 1.58 -12.72 7.63
CA ALA A 171 0.29 -12.05 7.60
C ALA A 171 0.51 -10.55 7.37
N PHE A 172 0.35 -10.11 6.12
CA PHE A 172 0.52 -8.69 5.74
C PHE A 172 -0.46 -8.22 4.65
N ARG A 173 -0.58 -6.91 4.55
CA ARG A 173 -1.34 -6.17 3.53
C ARG A 173 -0.52 -4.97 3.06
N VAL A 174 -0.66 -4.66 1.77
CA VAL A 174 -0.08 -3.47 1.14
C VAL A 174 -1.22 -2.55 0.73
N GLY A 175 -1.19 -1.32 1.22
CA GLY A 175 -2.12 -0.26 0.86
C GLY A 175 -1.52 0.70 -0.15
N GLY A 176 -2.37 1.24 -1.01
CA GLY A 176 -2.00 2.32 -1.91
C GLY A 176 -3.12 2.75 -2.84
N SER A 177 -2.72 3.33 -3.97
CA SER A 177 -3.61 3.70 -5.05
C SER A 177 -3.11 3.16 -6.38
N VAL A 178 -3.98 2.56 -7.17
CA VAL A 178 -3.65 2.15 -8.54
C VAL A 178 -3.43 3.41 -9.37
N SER A 179 -2.32 3.47 -10.11
CA SER A 179 -2.12 4.52 -11.10
C SER A 179 -3.16 4.31 -12.19
N ALA A 180 -4.05 5.29 -12.39
CA ALA A 180 -4.96 5.24 -13.53
C ALA A 180 -4.09 5.14 -14.79
N VAL A 181 -4.06 3.96 -15.42
CA VAL A 181 -3.43 3.80 -16.73
C VAL A 181 -4.22 4.72 -17.65
N PRO A 182 -3.63 5.83 -18.13
CA PRO A 182 -4.28 6.60 -19.16
C PRO A 182 -4.27 5.65 -20.35
N GLU A 183 -5.43 5.25 -20.84
CA GLU A 183 -5.54 4.89 -22.25
C GLU A 183 -6.27 6.02 -22.97
N PRO A 184 -5.65 7.22 -23.12
CA PRO A 184 -6.30 8.31 -23.86
C PRO A 184 -6.49 7.88 -25.32
N GLU A 185 -5.63 6.99 -25.81
CA GLU A 185 -5.60 6.52 -27.18
C GLU A 185 -6.66 5.46 -27.50
N SER A 186 -6.99 4.52 -26.60
CA SER A 186 -8.10 3.57 -26.85
C SER A 186 -9.45 4.28 -26.96
N TYR A 187 -9.70 5.27 -26.10
CA TYR A 187 -10.91 6.08 -26.20
C TYR A 187 -10.88 7.02 -27.40
N ALA A 188 -9.72 7.61 -27.75
CA ALA A 188 -9.59 8.40 -28.96
C ALA A 188 -9.80 7.55 -30.23
N MET A 189 -9.31 6.31 -30.27
CA MET A 189 -9.48 5.39 -31.40
C MET A 189 -10.92 4.88 -31.51
N LEU A 190 -11.58 4.61 -30.38
CA LEU A 190 -13.02 4.29 -30.37
C LEU A 190 -13.85 5.47 -30.89
N LEU A 191 -13.58 6.69 -30.40
CA LEU A 191 -14.26 7.90 -30.83
C LEU A 191 -13.95 8.25 -32.29
N ALA A 192 -12.72 8.04 -32.75
CA ALA A 192 -12.34 8.21 -34.15
C ALA A 192 -13.07 7.18 -35.04
N GLY A 193 -13.15 5.92 -34.62
CA GLY A 193 -13.90 4.88 -35.31
C GLY A 193 -15.41 5.19 -35.41
N LEU A 194 -16.02 5.61 -34.30
CA LEU A 194 -17.43 6.04 -34.26
C LEU A 194 -17.67 7.30 -35.10
N GLY A 195 -16.74 8.25 -35.09
CA GLY A 195 -16.77 9.45 -35.92
C GLY A 195 -16.74 9.14 -37.41
N LEU A 196 -15.90 8.19 -37.83
CA LEU A 196 -15.84 7.69 -39.21
C LEU A 196 -17.14 7.00 -39.64
N LEU A 197 -17.67 6.11 -38.80
CA LEU A 197 -18.95 5.43 -39.07
C LEU A 197 -20.11 6.42 -39.19
N GLY A 198 -20.19 7.40 -38.28
CA GLY A 198 -21.19 8.47 -38.35
C GLY A 198 -21.06 9.33 -39.62
N CYS A 199 -19.83 9.62 -40.04
CA CYS A 199 -19.58 10.35 -41.29
C CYS A 199 -20.02 9.56 -42.53
N LEU A 200 -19.72 8.25 -42.58
CA LEU A 200 -20.15 7.37 -43.67
C LEU A 200 -21.67 7.21 -43.72
N ALA A 201 -22.34 7.03 -42.58
CA ALA A 201 -23.80 6.96 -42.49
C ALA A 201 -24.48 8.25 -42.98
N ARG A 202 -23.88 9.43 -42.73
CA ARG A 202 -24.40 10.71 -43.23
C ARG A 202 -24.26 10.83 -44.75
N ARG A 203 -23.22 10.26 -45.36
CA ARG A 203 -23.01 10.30 -46.82
C ARG A 203 -24.01 9.43 -47.57
N THR A 204 -24.31 8.24 -47.06
CA THR A 204 -25.28 7.32 -47.70
C THR A 204 -26.72 7.79 -47.55
N ALA A 205 -27.06 8.49 -46.46
CA ALA A 205 -28.38 9.09 -46.27
C ALA A 205 -28.69 10.21 -47.31
N ARG A 206 -27.66 10.91 -47.81
CA ARG A 206 -27.82 11.97 -48.82
C ARG A 206 -27.98 11.46 -50.26
N SER A 207 -27.69 10.20 -50.55
CA SER A 207 -27.84 9.64 -51.91
C SER A 207 -29.16 8.90 -52.15
N ARG A 208 -30.09 8.93 -51.19
CA ARG A 208 -31.43 8.31 -51.28
C ARG A 208 -32.57 9.34 -51.39
N VAL A 209 -32.25 10.56 -51.80
CA VAL A 209 -33.20 11.62 -52.21
C VAL A 209 -32.86 12.02 -53.63
#